data_AF-A0A0H5RC13-F1
#
_entry.id   AF-A0A0H5RC13-F1
#
_cell.length_a   1.000
_cell.length_b   1.000
_cell.length_c   1.000
_cell.angle_alpha   90.00
_cell.angle_beta   90.00
_cell.angle_gamma   90.00
#
_symmetry.space_group_name_H-M   'P 1'
#
loop_
_entity.id
_entity.type
_entity.pdbx_description
1 polymer ?
#
loop_
_entity_poly.entity_id
_entity_poly.type
_entity_poly.pdbx_seq_one_letter_code
_entity_poly.pdbx_strand_id
1 'polypeptide(L)'
;MTNYSSPACLGFELFGDLLLADYLHRTGLAGKTVFHCKTIPWFVSDTMPSDFHELLDLLEGSAKLSQHNVNCFETIVSRWRSYISDGSWVVTSHPFWCSFWAYRHLPDLAPGLYSELSSSQLLIFKGDLNYRKLVYDCKFPATTPFQLAIGEKLAQGPPLVALRTNKSDPCVGLKSGLESRLSDMFVDWRWSGKFAVLQYSQGRKQGKDARKVSLTQRVLDVCFQYETWTGN
;
A
#
# COMPACT_ATOMS: atom_id res chain seq x y z
N MET A 1 -23.00 -0.03 -24.27
CA MET A 1 -21.84 0.63 -23.65
C MET A 1 -21.00 -0.48 -23.05
N THR A 2 -19.89 -0.83 -23.69
CA THR A 2 -19.00 -1.93 -23.27
C THR A 2 -18.14 -1.46 -22.10
N ASN A 3 -18.21 -2.17 -20.98
CA ASN A 3 -17.34 -1.97 -19.82
C ASN A 3 -15.89 -2.28 -20.22
N TYR A 4 -15.11 -1.24 -20.47
CA TYR A 4 -13.65 -1.32 -20.61
C TYR A 4 -13.00 -1.22 -19.23
N SER A 5 -13.19 -2.22 -18.38
CA SER A 5 -12.27 -2.50 -17.28
C SER A 5 -11.40 -3.67 -17.73
N SER A 6 -10.16 -3.37 -18.15
CA SER A 6 -9.15 -4.40 -18.38
C SER A 6 -8.96 -5.19 -17.07
N PRO A 7 -9.20 -6.51 -17.02
CA PRO A 7 -9.23 -7.26 -15.75
C PRO A 7 -7.85 -7.49 -15.11
N ALA A 8 -6.76 -7.14 -15.80
CA ALA A 8 -5.45 -7.70 -15.48
C ALA A 8 -4.68 -7.00 -14.34
N CYS A 9 -4.93 -5.72 -14.07
CA CYS A 9 -4.17 -4.97 -13.05
C CYS A 9 -4.89 -4.80 -11.70
N LEU A 10 -6.20 -4.52 -11.72
CA LEU A 10 -7.02 -4.34 -10.50
C LEU A 10 -7.03 -5.59 -9.63
N GLY A 11 -7.23 -6.77 -10.25
CA GLY A 11 -7.48 -8.00 -9.52
C GLY A 11 -6.27 -8.53 -8.76
N PHE A 12 -5.09 -8.58 -9.39
CA PHE A 12 -3.93 -9.25 -8.79
C PHE A 12 -3.25 -8.41 -7.71
N GLU A 13 -3.16 -7.08 -7.87
CA GLU A 13 -2.59 -6.22 -6.84
C GLU A 13 -3.48 -6.21 -5.59
N LEU A 14 -4.80 -6.05 -5.77
CA LEU A 14 -5.75 -6.14 -4.66
C LEU A 14 -5.71 -7.51 -3.99
N PHE A 15 -5.69 -8.59 -4.78
CA PHE A 15 -5.57 -9.95 -4.24
C PHE A 15 -4.31 -10.13 -3.37
N GLY A 16 -3.17 -9.60 -3.81
CA GLY A 16 -1.94 -9.58 -3.02
C GLY A 16 -2.09 -8.81 -1.71
N ASP A 17 -2.81 -7.68 -1.72
CA ASP A 17 -3.10 -6.91 -0.51
C ASP A 17 -4.02 -7.65 0.46
N LEU A 18 -5.01 -8.41 -0.04
CA LEU A 18 -5.87 -9.26 0.78
C LEU A 18 -5.09 -10.43 1.40
N LEU A 19 -4.17 -11.04 0.65
CA LEU A 19 -3.29 -12.07 1.18
C LEU A 19 -2.38 -11.54 2.29
N LEU A 20 -1.79 -10.35 2.10
CA LEU A 20 -0.99 -9.70 3.14
C LEU A 20 -1.84 -9.41 4.38
N ALA A 21 -3.04 -8.85 4.20
CA ALA A 21 -3.94 -8.59 5.32
C ALA A 21 -4.33 -9.89 6.06
N ASP A 22 -4.64 -10.97 5.34
CA ASP A 22 -5.00 -12.26 5.97
C ASP A 22 -3.81 -12.85 6.72
N TYR A 23 -2.61 -12.77 6.15
CA TYR A 23 -1.39 -13.18 6.85
C TYR A 23 -1.22 -12.41 8.16
N LEU A 24 -1.40 -11.09 8.15
CA LEU A 24 -1.27 -10.26 9.35
C LEU A 24 -2.32 -10.63 10.42
N HIS A 25 -3.55 -10.94 10.03
CA HIS A 25 -4.59 -11.39 10.96
C HIS A 25 -4.30 -12.78 11.51
N ARG A 26 -3.95 -13.74 10.64
CA ARG A 26 -3.66 -15.13 11.03
C ARG A 26 -2.44 -15.27 11.92
N THR A 27 -1.47 -14.37 11.81
CA THR A 27 -0.28 -14.34 12.66
C THR A 27 -0.46 -13.52 13.94
N GLY A 28 -1.64 -12.93 14.15
CA GLY A 28 -1.93 -12.06 15.29
C GLY A 28 -1.18 -10.72 15.26
N LEU A 29 -0.64 -10.33 14.09
CA LEU A 29 0.03 -9.05 13.88
C LEU A 29 -0.97 -7.90 13.66
N ALA A 30 -2.17 -8.19 13.19
CA ALA A 30 -3.24 -7.20 13.08
C ALA A 30 -4.56 -7.78 13.62
N GLY A 31 -5.25 -7.02 14.47
CA GLY A 31 -6.63 -7.32 14.87
C GLY A 31 -7.67 -6.54 14.06
N LYS A 32 -7.24 -5.50 13.33
CA LYS A 32 -8.09 -4.71 12.44
C LYS A 32 -7.29 -4.21 11.25
N THR A 33 -7.84 -4.33 10.05
CA THR A 33 -7.30 -3.77 8.80
C THR A 33 -8.35 -2.88 8.16
N VAL A 34 -7.96 -1.65 7.81
CA VAL A 34 -8.84 -0.69 7.11
C VAL A 34 -8.28 -0.45 5.71
N PHE A 35 -9.06 -0.80 4.70
CA PHE A 35 -8.75 -0.59 3.29
C PHE A 35 -9.35 0.74 2.84
N HIS A 36 -8.50 1.67 2.39
CA HIS A 36 -8.93 2.96 1.86
C HIS A 36 -8.93 2.94 0.32
N CYS A 37 -10.11 2.71 -0.24
CA CYS A 37 -10.39 2.69 -1.66
C CYS A 37 -10.68 4.09 -2.23
N LYS A 38 -10.72 4.20 -3.56
CA LYS A 38 -11.12 5.40 -4.29
C LYS A 38 -12.65 5.54 -4.32
N THR A 39 -13.14 6.78 -4.32
CA THR A 39 -14.59 7.07 -4.34
C THR A 39 -15.19 7.07 -5.74
N ILE A 40 -14.34 7.16 -6.76
CA ILE A 40 -14.71 7.22 -8.18
C ILE A 40 -13.68 6.43 -9.00
N PRO A 41 -13.97 6.03 -10.25
CA PRO A 41 -12.97 5.49 -11.15
C PRO A 41 -11.78 6.44 -11.24
N TRP A 42 -10.60 5.95 -10.88
CA TRP A 42 -9.41 6.78 -10.70
C TRP A 42 -8.19 6.03 -11.25
N PHE A 43 -7.38 6.69 -12.09
CA PHE A 43 -6.16 6.12 -12.67
C PHE A 43 -6.32 4.71 -13.28
N VAL A 44 -7.45 4.46 -13.96
CA VAL A 44 -7.82 3.22 -14.68
C VAL A 44 -7.99 2.00 -13.78
N SER A 45 -7.03 1.68 -12.92
CA SER A 45 -6.96 0.45 -12.15
C SER A 45 -6.91 0.67 -10.62
N ASP A 46 -7.23 1.85 -10.11
CA ASP A 46 -7.32 2.02 -8.66
C ASP A 46 -8.64 1.44 -8.13
N THR A 47 -8.53 0.66 -7.07
CA THR A 47 -9.65 -0.04 -6.42
C THR A 47 -10.67 0.90 -5.80
N MET A 48 -11.93 0.71 -6.17
CA MET A 48 -13.13 1.18 -5.49
C MET A 48 -13.68 0.11 -4.54
N PRO A 49 -14.56 0.47 -3.58
CA PRO A 49 -15.20 -0.52 -2.72
C PRO A 49 -15.96 -1.62 -3.48
N SER A 50 -16.55 -1.31 -4.64
CA SER A 50 -17.22 -2.30 -5.49
C SER A 50 -16.25 -3.37 -6.01
N ASP A 51 -15.07 -2.95 -6.48
CA ASP A 51 -14.05 -3.85 -7.04
C ASP A 51 -13.54 -4.86 -6.00
N PHE A 52 -13.57 -4.46 -4.72
CA PHE A 52 -13.26 -5.36 -3.60
C PHE A 52 -14.25 -6.51 -3.51
N HIS A 53 -15.55 -6.23 -3.59
CA HIS A 53 -16.59 -7.25 -3.55
C HIS A 53 -16.61 -8.10 -4.82
N GLU A 54 -16.46 -7.46 -5.99
CA GLU A 54 -16.38 -8.15 -7.28
C GLU A 54 -15.21 -9.14 -7.33
N LEU A 55 -14.06 -8.81 -6.73
CA LEU A 55 -12.93 -9.73 -6.63
C LEU A 55 -13.29 -10.97 -5.80
N LEU A 56 -13.98 -10.81 -4.67
CA LEU A 56 -14.40 -11.94 -3.83
C LEU A 56 -15.38 -12.86 -4.59
N ASP A 57 -16.36 -12.27 -5.26
CA ASP A 57 -17.34 -13.01 -6.07
C ASP A 57 -16.66 -13.75 -7.23
N LEU A 58 -15.66 -13.14 -7.87
CA LEU A 58 -14.88 -13.75 -8.95
C LEU A 58 -14.08 -14.97 -8.47
N LEU A 59 -13.47 -14.87 -7.29
CA LEU A 59 -12.69 -15.96 -6.71
C LEU A 59 -13.57 -17.16 -6.33
N GLU A 60 -14.81 -16.92 -5.87
CA GLU A 60 -15.81 -17.97 -5.62
C GLU A 60 -16.37 -18.57 -6.93
N GLY A 61 -16.58 -17.75 -7.97
CA GLY A 61 -17.22 -18.16 -9.23
C GLY A 61 -16.30 -18.76 -10.29
N SER A 62 -15.04 -19.06 -9.98
CA SER A 62 -14.02 -19.42 -10.99
C SER A 62 -14.12 -20.87 -11.49
N ALA A 63 -15.08 -21.13 -12.39
CA ALA A 63 -15.38 -22.44 -12.99
C ALA A 63 -14.28 -23.03 -13.91
N LYS A 64 -13.21 -22.29 -14.20
CA LYS A 64 -12.09 -22.71 -15.09
C LYS A 64 -10.88 -23.29 -14.34
N LEU A 65 -10.98 -23.42 -13.02
CA LEU A 65 -9.89 -23.89 -12.17
C LEU A 65 -10.00 -25.38 -11.84
N SER A 66 -8.90 -25.99 -11.44
CA SER A 66 -8.92 -27.35 -10.88
C SER A 66 -9.75 -27.37 -9.59
N GLN A 67 -10.36 -28.50 -9.25
CA GLN A 67 -11.17 -28.63 -8.03
C GLN A 67 -10.37 -28.27 -6.75
N HIS A 68 -9.08 -28.58 -6.73
CA HIS A 68 -8.21 -28.19 -5.62
C HIS A 68 -8.13 -26.67 -5.45
N ASN A 69 -7.93 -25.94 -6.56
CA ASN A 69 -7.85 -24.49 -6.55
C ASN A 69 -9.20 -23.85 -6.17
N VAL A 70 -10.32 -24.42 -6.62
CA VAL A 70 -11.67 -23.98 -6.22
C VAL A 70 -11.83 -24.07 -4.70
N ASN A 71 -11.53 -25.24 -4.11
CA ASN A 71 -11.65 -25.43 -2.66
C ASN A 71 -10.75 -24.46 -1.86
N CYS A 72 -9.55 -24.18 -2.36
CA CYS A 72 -8.64 -23.21 -1.76
C CYS A 72 -9.23 -21.80 -1.79
N PHE A 73 -9.79 -21.35 -2.92
CA PHE A 73 -10.39 -20.03 -3.03
C PHE A 73 -11.65 -19.90 -2.18
N GLU A 74 -12.54 -20.89 -2.17
CA GLU A 74 -13.71 -20.89 -1.28
C GLU A 74 -13.32 -20.74 0.20
N THR A 75 -12.28 -21.47 0.63
CA THR A 75 -11.78 -21.40 2.01
C THR A 75 -11.21 -20.03 2.34
N ILE A 76 -10.44 -19.43 1.42
CA ILE A 76 -9.81 -18.12 1.63
C ILE A 76 -10.87 -17.01 1.60
N VAL A 77 -11.78 -17.02 0.63
CA VAL A 77 -12.82 -16.00 0.49
C VAL A 77 -13.82 -16.08 1.64
N SER A 78 -14.23 -17.28 2.06
CA SER A 78 -15.11 -17.45 3.24
C SER A 78 -14.52 -16.79 4.48
N ARG A 79 -13.21 -16.96 4.71
CA ARG A 79 -12.48 -16.31 5.81
C ARG A 79 -12.40 -14.79 5.63
N TRP A 80 -12.15 -14.30 4.43
CA TRP A 80 -12.12 -12.86 4.18
C TRP A 80 -13.49 -12.21 4.40
N ARG A 81 -14.57 -12.88 3.98
CA ARG A 81 -15.94 -12.45 4.25
C ARG A 81 -16.25 -12.44 5.75
N SER A 82 -15.74 -13.39 6.53
CA SER A 82 -15.92 -13.37 7.99
C SER A 82 -15.23 -12.17 8.64
N TYR A 83 -14.02 -11.80 8.20
CA TYR A 83 -13.36 -10.58 8.69
C TYR A 83 -14.14 -9.32 8.34
N ILE A 84 -14.81 -9.28 7.19
CA ILE A 84 -15.64 -8.13 6.81
C ILE A 84 -16.91 -8.08 7.66
N SER A 85 -17.57 -9.22 7.89
CA SER A 85 -18.82 -9.27 8.64
C SER A 85 -18.64 -8.99 10.13
N ASP A 86 -17.50 -9.39 10.71
CA ASP A 86 -17.16 -9.11 12.12
C ASP A 86 -16.47 -7.74 12.34
N GLY A 87 -16.15 -7.03 11.26
CA GLY A 87 -15.54 -5.69 11.30
C GLY A 87 -14.02 -5.68 11.54
N SER A 88 -13.37 -6.85 11.53
CA SER A 88 -11.91 -6.98 11.53
C SER A 88 -11.31 -6.39 10.25
N TRP A 89 -12.01 -6.51 9.13
CA TRP A 89 -11.69 -5.83 7.87
C TRP A 89 -12.75 -4.76 7.59
N VAL A 90 -12.32 -3.54 7.36
CA VAL A 90 -13.20 -2.42 6.99
C VAL A 90 -12.79 -1.91 5.62
N VAL A 91 -13.71 -1.93 4.66
CA VAL A 91 -13.52 -1.32 3.34
C VAL A 91 -14.20 0.04 3.34
N THR A 92 -13.41 1.10 3.14
CA THR A 92 -13.90 2.48 3.19
C THR A 92 -13.32 3.30 2.05
N SER A 93 -13.84 4.50 1.84
CA SER A 93 -13.34 5.46 0.86
C SER A 93 -13.50 6.88 1.36
N HIS A 94 -12.72 7.81 0.82
CA HIS A 94 -12.80 9.23 1.18
C HIS A 94 -12.41 10.10 -0.03
N PRO A 95 -13.13 11.22 -0.31
CA PRO A 95 -12.88 12.05 -1.48
C PRO A 95 -11.44 12.59 -1.59
N PHE A 96 -10.76 12.76 -0.45
CA PHE A 96 -9.36 13.20 -0.40
C PHE A 96 -8.43 12.31 -1.24
N TRP A 97 -8.66 11.00 -1.29
CA TRP A 97 -7.83 10.06 -2.07
C TRP A 97 -7.91 10.32 -3.58
N CYS A 98 -9.05 10.84 -4.04
CA CYS A 98 -9.32 11.26 -5.42
C CYS A 98 -9.13 12.76 -5.65
N SER A 99 -8.52 13.49 -4.70
CA SER A 99 -8.17 14.90 -4.90
C SER A 99 -6.81 15.06 -5.57
N PHE A 100 -6.48 16.27 -6.02
CA PHE A 100 -5.14 16.61 -6.54
C PHE A 100 -4.12 16.89 -5.43
N TRP A 101 -4.55 16.93 -4.16
CA TRP A 101 -3.68 17.31 -3.05
C TRP A 101 -2.68 16.20 -2.72
N ALA A 102 -1.44 16.64 -2.46
CA ALA A 102 -0.45 15.79 -1.81
C ALA A 102 -0.82 15.51 -0.35
N TYR A 103 -0.36 14.38 0.16
CA TYR A 103 -0.76 13.90 1.49
C TYR A 103 -0.24 14.77 2.61
N ARG A 104 0.81 15.58 2.38
CA ARG A 104 1.25 16.58 3.35
C ARG A 104 0.16 17.59 3.75
N HIS A 105 -0.85 17.78 2.91
CA HIS A 105 -2.02 18.65 3.16
C HIS A 105 -3.18 17.92 3.82
N LEU A 106 -3.10 16.59 3.97
CA LEU A 106 -4.14 15.76 4.59
C LEU A 106 -4.55 16.25 5.98
N PRO A 107 -3.63 16.62 6.90
CA PRO A 107 -4.01 17.09 8.23
C PRO A 107 -4.84 18.37 8.22
N ASP A 108 -4.66 19.21 7.19
CA ASP A 108 -5.32 20.51 7.09
C ASP A 108 -6.64 20.43 6.31
N LEU A 109 -6.68 19.61 5.26
CA LEU A 109 -7.83 19.52 4.35
C LEU A 109 -8.84 18.43 4.72
N ALA A 110 -8.42 17.39 5.44
CA ALA A 110 -9.29 16.32 5.92
C ALA A 110 -8.90 15.90 7.35
N PRO A 111 -9.03 16.81 8.34
CA PRO A 111 -8.58 16.55 9.72
C PRO A 111 -9.28 15.35 10.37
N GLY A 112 -10.56 15.10 10.05
CA GLY A 112 -11.28 13.91 10.51
C GLY A 112 -10.63 12.60 10.04
N LEU A 113 -10.37 12.49 8.73
CA LEU A 113 -9.66 11.36 8.14
C LEU A 113 -8.23 11.23 8.72
N TYR A 114 -7.52 12.34 8.90
CA TYR A 114 -6.18 12.31 9.50
C TYR A 114 -6.22 11.82 10.96
N SER A 115 -7.25 12.19 11.72
CA SER A 115 -7.47 11.69 13.08
C SER A 115 -7.73 10.19 13.11
N GLU A 116 -8.56 9.68 12.20
CA GLU A 116 -8.81 8.24 12.04
C GLU A 116 -7.51 7.49 11.70
N LEU A 117 -6.76 7.95 10.69
CA LEU A 117 -5.48 7.35 10.30
C LEU A 117 -4.45 7.41 11.43
N SER A 118 -4.45 8.47 12.22
CA SER A 118 -3.55 8.62 13.36
C SER A 118 -3.79 7.61 14.48
N SER A 119 -4.94 6.94 14.50
CA SER A 119 -5.21 5.82 15.42
C SER A 119 -4.56 4.50 14.99
N SER A 120 -4.10 4.40 13.73
CA SER A 120 -3.48 3.20 13.18
C SER A 120 -2.06 3.00 13.72
N GLN A 121 -1.69 1.72 13.91
CA GLN A 121 -0.33 1.35 14.32
C GLN A 121 0.68 1.38 13.16
N LEU A 122 0.18 1.21 11.93
CA LEU A 122 0.96 1.29 10.70
C LEU A 122 0.04 1.70 9.56
N LEU A 123 0.53 2.59 8.70
CA LEU A 123 -0.08 2.91 7.40
C LEU A 123 0.73 2.26 6.28
N ILE A 124 0.06 1.63 5.32
CA ILE A 124 0.70 1.06 4.13
C ILE A 124 0.18 1.81 2.90
N PHE A 125 1.08 2.48 2.19
CA PHE A 125 0.79 3.20 0.96
C PHE A 125 1.27 2.38 -0.23
N LYS A 126 0.34 1.93 -1.08
CA LYS A 126 0.61 1.04 -2.21
C LYS A 126 0.75 1.78 -3.53
N GLY A 127 1.77 1.47 -4.30
CA GLY A 127 1.90 1.89 -5.69
C GLY A 127 2.42 3.30 -5.91
N ASP A 128 2.60 3.64 -7.19
CA ASP A 128 3.31 4.84 -7.64
C ASP A 128 2.57 6.14 -7.33
N LEU A 129 1.25 6.19 -7.54
CA LEU A 129 0.46 7.39 -7.28
C LEU A 129 0.47 7.79 -5.80
N ASN A 130 0.34 6.81 -4.91
CA ASN A 130 0.43 7.06 -3.46
C ASN A 130 1.81 7.59 -3.08
N TYR A 131 2.88 7.03 -3.66
CA TYR A 131 4.23 7.50 -3.41
C TYR A 131 4.42 8.95 -3.88
N ARG A 132 3.99 9.28 -5.10
CA ARG A 132 4.04 10.65 -5.62
C ARG A 132 3.30 11.63 -4.71
N LYS A 133 2.08 11.28 -4.26
CA LYS A 133 1.32 12.12 -3.31
C LYS A 133 1.98 12.21 -1.93
N LEU A 134 2.68 11.19 -1.47
CA LEU A 134 3.49 11.25 -0.24
C LEU A 134 4.62 12.27 -0.39
N VAL A 135 5.42 12.16 -1.46
CA VAL A 135 6.62 13.00 -1.67
C VAL A 135 6.34 14.28 -2.48
N TYR A 136 5.09 14.72 -2.48
CA TYR A 136 4.61 15.94 -3.13
C TYR A 136 4.89 16.05 -4.64
N ASP A 137 5.17 14.94 -5.33
CA ASP A 137 5.50 14.88 -6.76
C ASP A 137 6.57 15.90 -7.20
N CYS A 138 7.47 16.26 -6.28
CA CYS A 138 8.47 17.30 -6.49
C CYS A 138 9.81 16.71 -6.92
N LYS A 139 10.61 17.53 -7.62
CA LYS A 139 11.98 17.19 -8.05
C LYS A 139 12.99 17.31 -6.89
N PHE A 140 12.77 16.54 -5.83
CA PHE A 140 13.71 16.43 -4.72
C PHE A 140 15.03 15.80 -5.19
N PRO A 141 16.19 16.23 -4.63
CA PRO A 141 17.41 15.43 -4.72
C PRO A 141 17.15 14.00 -4.27
N ALA A 142 17.66 13.00 -4.98
CA ALA A 142 17.34 11.60 -4.69
C ALA A 142 17.81 11.13 -3.30
N THR A 143 18.78 11.84 -2.72
CA THR A 143 19.31 11.62 -1.37
C THR A 143 18.48 12.28 -0.26
N THR A 144 17.44 13.06 -0.61
CA THR A 144 16.57 13.71 0.39
C THR A 144 15.97 12.66 1.32
N PRO A 145 16.11 12.77 2.65
CA PRO A 145 15.50 11.80 3.56
C PRO A 145 13.99 11.67 3.34
N PHE A 146 13.48 10.44 3.29
CA PHE A 146 12.06 10.17 3.04
C PHE A 146 11.14 10.89 4.04
N GLN A 147 11.53 10.93 5.31
CA GLN A 147 10.79 11.63 6.36
C GLN A 147 10.66 13.14 6.11
N LEU A 148 11.65 13.77 5.46
CA LEU A 148 11.55 15.18 5.08
C LEU A 148 10.63 15.36 3.86
N ALA A 149 10.74 14.46 2.87
CA ALA A 149 9.96 14.53 1.64
C ALA A 149 8.44 14.38 1.87
N ILE A 150 8.02 13.57 2.85
CA ILE A 150 6.59 13.38 3.18
C ILE A 150 5.95 14.58 3.91
N GLY A 151 6.76 15.55 4.36
CA GLY A 151 6.31 16.74 5.07
C GLY A 151 6.13 16.53 6.58
N GLU A 152 6.35 17.62 7.33
CA GLU A 152 6.47 17.62 8.79
C GLU A 152 5.27 17.00 9.52
N LYS A 153 4.03 17.42 9.21
CA LYS A 153 2.83 16.94 9.92
C LYS A 153 2.60 15.44 9.71
N LEU A 154 2.85 14.92 8.49
CA LEU A 154 2.76 13.48 8.23
C LEU A 154 3.92 12.71 8.87
N ALA A 155 5.14 13.27 8.85
CA ALA A 155 6.30 12.69 9.53
C ALA A 155 6.13 12.61 11.05
N GLN A 156 5.29 13.49 11.62
CA GLN A 156 4.81 13.43 13.00
C GLN A 156 3.45 12.70 13.09
N GLY A 157 3.11 11.84 12.13
CA GLY A 157 1.91 11.01 12.13
C GLY A 157 2.17 9.60 12.67
N PRO A 158 1.28 8.63 12.42
CA PRO A 158 1.55 7.22 12.71
C PRO A 158 2.72 6.70 11.85
N PRO A 159 3.37 5.58 12.23
CA PRO A 159 4.33 4.92 11.38
C PRO A 159 3.72 4.61 10.01
N LEU A 160 4.49 4.83 8.93
CA LEU A 160 4.04 4.56 7.59
C LEU A 160 5.11 3.88 6.76
N VAL A 161 4.68 3.01 5.84
CA VAL A 161 5.52 2.38 4.83
C VAL A 161 4.93 2.66 3.45
N ALA A 162 5.79 3.00 2.50
CA ALA A 162 5.44 3.09 1.10
C ALA A 162 6.01 1.88 0.35
N LEU A 163 5.13 1.10 -0.30
CA LEU A 163 5.49 -0.04 -1.15
C LEU A 163 5.23 0.36 -2.59
N ARG A 164 6.30 0.67 -3.33
CA ARG A 164 6.17 1.32 -4.63
C ARG A 164 7.07 0.69 -5.67
N THR A 165 6.47 0.20 -6.75
CA THR A 165 7.18 -0.01 -8.01
C THR A 165 7.37 1.33 -8.72
N ASN A 166 8.59 1.60 -9.17
CA ASN A 166 8.99 2.87 -9.77
C ASN A 166 8.35 3.05 -11.17
N LYS A 167 7.35 3.92 -11.26
CA LYS A 167 6.63 4.26 -12.50
C LYS A 167 6.61 5.77 -12.78
N SER A 168 7.48 6.55 -12.12
CA SER A 168 7.58 8.01 -12.26
C SER A 168 8.89 8.58 -11.70
N ASP A 169 9.22 9.80 -12.10
CA ASP A 169 10.47 10.48 -11.73
C ASP A 169 10.75 10.61 -10.23
N PRO A 170 9.81 10.96 -9.33
CA PRO A 170 10.15 11.20 -7.93
C PRO A 170 10.71 9.94 -7.26
N CYS A 171 11.89 10.03 -6.64
CA CYS A 171 12.44 8.99 -5.78
C CYS A 171 13.42 9.65 -4.84
N VAL A 172 13.24 9.43 -3.54
CA VAL A 172 14.02 10.06 -2.46
C VAL A 172 14.65 8.98 -1.58
N GLY A 173 15.41 9.35 -0.57
CA GLY A 173 15.98 8.43 0.43
C GLY A 173 17.05 7.46 -0.11
N LEU A 174 17.59 7.71 -1.31
CA LEU A 174 18.67 6.89 -1.86
C LEU A 174 20.00 7.20 -1.18
N LYS A 175 20.86 6.19 -1.09
CA LYS A 175 22.25 6.39 -0.68
C LYS A 175 22.99 7.25 -1.71
N SER A 176 23.94 8.04 -1.25
CA SER A 176 24.80 8.84 -2.13
C SER A 176 25.45 7.94 -3.20
N GLY A 177 25.47 8.41 -4.45
CA GLY A 177 26.03 7.68 -5.60
C GLY A 177 25.12 6.61 -6.22
N LEU A 178 24.06 6.14 -5.54
CA LEU A 178 23.19 5.09 -6.08
C LEU A 178 22.41 5.56 -7.31
N GLU A 179 21.93 6.82 -7.31
CA GLU A 179 21.24 7.41 -8.46
C GLU A 179 22.12 7.43 -9.72
N SER A 180 23.39 7.83 -9.59
CA SER A 180 24.33 7.84 -10.72
C SER A 180 24.51 6.43 -11.25
N ARG A 181 24.82 5.47 -10.37
CA ARG A 181 25.03 4.07 -10.77
C ARG A 181 23.82 3.48 -11.50
N LEU A 182 22.61 3.75 -11.01
CA LEU A 182 21.38 3.27 -11.66
C LEU A 182 21.17 3.95 -13.00
N SER A 183 21.42 5.26 -13.10
CA SER A 183 21.27 6.02 -14.35
C SER A 183 22.28 5.59 -15.42
N ASP A 184 23.48 5.17 -15.03
CA ASP A 184 24.51 4.65 -15.93
C ASP A 184 24.15 3.27 -16.49
N MET A 185 23.49 2.43 -15.68
CA MET A 185 23.12 1.05 -16.07
C MET A 185 21.75 0.95 -16.74
N PHE A 186 20.79 1.77 -16.33
CA PHE A 186 19.38 1.64 -16.66
C PHE A 186 18.75 3.01 -16.81
N VAL A 187 18.70 3.56 -18.03
CA VAL A 187 18.12 4.90 -18.28
C VAL A 187 16.67 5.05 -17.78
N ASP A 188 15.93 3.95 -17.70
CA ASP A 188 14.50 3.88 -17.39
C ASP A 188 14.19 3.46 -15.93
N TRP A 189 15.18 3.44 -15.02
CA TRP A 189 15.02 2.85 -13.68
C TRP A 189 13.94 3.52 -12.81
N ARG A 190 13.61 4.79 -13.09
CA ARG A 190 12.59 5.56 -12.36
C ARG A 190 11.16 5.28 -12.82
N TRP A 191 10.95 4.88 -14.08
CA TRP A 191 9.59 4.78 -14.65
C TRP A 191 9.28 3.47 -15.39
N SER A 192 10.24 2.56 -15.52
CA SER A 192 10.05 1.29 -16.24
C SER A 192 9.15 0.27 -15.53
N GLY A 193 8.90 0.45 -14.24
CA GLY A 193 8.22 -0.55 -13.43
C GLY A 193 9.09 -1.75 -13.02
N LYS A 194 10.38 -1.76 -13.35
CA LYS A 194 11.30 -2.88 -13.04
C LYS A 194 11.96 -2.76 -11.67
N PHE A 195 12.00 -1.55 -11.12
CA PHE A 195 12.59 -1.25 -9.82
C PHE A 195 11.48 -0.94 -8.81
N ALA A 196 11.79 -1.15 -7.54
CA ALA A 196 10.86 -0.82 -6.46
C ALA A 196 11.62 -0.22 -5.27
N VAL A 197 10.87 0.51 -4.46
CA VAL A 197 11.33 1.01 -3.16
C VAL A 197 10.33 0.60 -2.07
N LEU A 198 10.89 0.19 -0.94
CA LEU A 198 10.19 0.11 0.34
C LEU A 198 10.76 1.20 1.24
N GLN A 199 9.93 2.17 1.61
CA GLN A 199 10.38 3.29 2.45
C GLN A 199 9.54 3.40 3.70
N TYR A 200 10.21 3.33 4.84
CA TYR A 200 9.60 3.43 6.15
C TYR A 200 9.87 4.81 6.77
N SER A 201 8.83 5.41 7.34
CA SER A 201 8.93 6.56 8.23
C SER A 201 8.35 6.18 9.58
N GLN A 202 9.16 6.37 10.63
CA GLN A 202 8.80 5.97 11.99
C GLN A 202 7.58 6.74 12.54
N GLY A 203 7.27 7.92 12.01
CA GLY A 203 6.21 8.76 12.55
C GLY A 203 6.58 9.36 13.92
N ARG A 204 5.57 9.66 14.74
CA ARG A 204 5.74 10.05 16.15
C ARG A 204 6.47 8.94 16.88
N LYS A 205 7.49 9.29 17.66
CA LYS A 205 8.02 8.39 18.70
C LYS A 205 6.87 8.03 19.63
N GLN A 206 6.30 6.84 19.47
CA GLN A 206 5.42 6.29 20.48
C GLN A 206 6.25 6.16 21.76
N GLY A 207 5.76 6.67 22.89
CA GLY A 207 6.40 6.48 24.19
C GLY A 207 6.73 5.00 24.41
N LYS A 208 7.76 4.70 25.22
CA LYS A 208 8.44 3.39 25.43
C LYS A 208 7.53 2.17 25.72
N ASP A 209 6.54 1.89 24.91
CA ASP A 209 5.70 0.72 24.98
C ASP A 209 6.29 -0.30 24.01
N ALA A 210 7.26 -1.08 24.51
CA ALA A 210 8.10 -1.98 23.73
C ALA A 210 7.31 -2.99 22.86
N ARG A 211 6.05 -3.27 23.21
CA ARG A 211 5.15 -4.14 22.43
C ARG A 211 4.74 -3.52 21.08
N LYS A 212 4.59 -2.20 20.98
CA LYS A 212 4.15 -1.52 19.75
C LYS A 212 5.29 -1.37 18.74
N VAL A 213 6.50 -1.04 19.21
CA VAL A 213 7.72 -1.04 18.39
C VAL A 213 8.01 -2.45 17.85
N SER A 214 7.78 -3.48 18.67
CA SER A 214 7.90 -4.88 18.26
C SER A 214 6.94 -5.25 17.12
N LEU A 215 5.73 -4.70 17.05
CA LEU A 215 4.78 -5.07 16.02
C LEU A 215 5.15 -4.46 14.66
N THR A 216 5.43 -3.15 14.63
CA THR A 216 5.88 -2.48 13.40
C THR A 216 7.16 -3.11 12.87
N GLN A 217 8.12 -3.41 13.76
CA GLN A 217 9.34 -4.10 13.35
C GLN A 217 9.05 -5.49 12.79
N ARG A 218 8.16 -6.29 13.41
CA ARG A 218 7.77 -7.61 12.87
C ARG A 218 7.07 -7.52 11.52
N VAL A 219 6.19 -6.54 11.31
CA VAL A 219 5.53 -6.33 10.00
C VAL A 219 6.57 -5.93 8.96
N LEU A 220 7.50 -5.05 9.32
CA LEU A 220 8.62 -4.70 8.48
C LEU A 220 9.48 -5.93 8.17
N ASP A 221 9.83 -6.74 9.16
CA ASP A 221 10.61 -7.97 8.98
C ASP A 221 9.91 -8.95 8.01
N VAL A 222 8.58 -9.07 8.07
CA VAL A 222 7.79 -9.82 7.08
C VAL A 222 7.92 -9.23 5.68
N CYS A 223 7.85 -7.91 5.55
CA CYS A 223 8.08 -7.24 4.26
C CYS A 223 9.54 -7.39 3.77
N PHE A 224 10.51 -7.49 4.68
CA PHE A 224 11.95 -7.57 4.39
C PHE A 224 12.48 -9.00 4.21
N GLN A 225 11.74 -10.04 4.63
CA GLN A 225 12.17 -11.45 4.49
C GLN A 225 12.28 -11.93 3.03
N TYR A 226 11.84 -11.13 2.05
CA TYR A 226 11.92 -11.47 0.61
C TYR A 226 13.12 -10.84 -0.13
N GLU A 227 14.10 -10.23 0.57
CA GLU A 227 15.25 -9.54 -0.05
C GLU A 227 16.41 -10.43 -0.55
N THR A 228 16.20 -11.73 -0.79
CA THR A 228 17.18 -12.56 -1.54
C THR A 228 16.54 -13.29 -2.71
N TRP A 229 16.13 -12.54 -3.72
CA TRP A 229 16.11 -13.06 -5.09
C TRP A 229 17.28 -12.44 -5.85
N THR A 230 18.46 -13.05 -5.70
CA THR A 230 19.54 -12.88 -6.67
C THR A 230 19.14 -13.70 -7.89
N GLY A 231 18.47 -13.06 -8.84
CA GLY A 231 18.22 -13.65 -10.16
C GLY A 231 19.55 -14.05 -10.79
N ASN A 232 19.79 -15.35 -10.84
CA ASN A 232 20.62 -15.98 -11.87
C ASN A 232 19.68 -16.53 -12.94
#